data_AF-A5GW99-F1
#
_entry.id   AF-A5GW99-F1
#
_cell.length_a   1.000
_cell.length_b   1.000
_cell.length_c   1.000
_cell.angle_alpha   90.00
_cell.angle_beta   90.00
_cell.angle_gamma   90.00
#
_symmetry.space_group_name_H-M   'P 1'
#
loop_
_entity.id
_entity.type
_entity.pdbx_description
1 polymer ?
#
loop_
_entity_poly.entity_id
_entity_poly.type
_entity_poly.pdbx_seq_one_letter_code
_entity_poly.pdbx_strand_id
1 'polypeptide(L)'
;MNGWELRASALEEQAGRDAMTCCQRWPEGSGVVIGSGGSSGGRKWCLQSWENLEQSASSCADWLQAIGVDPSCVQLVNPLPSHHMGGLMPQIRARQWQAPLVAIAPELMKSPGALLEQHGNLTRGGRDAVISLVPTQLQRLLGDPSGRSWLRQFRLLWIGGGPLSTELADQARQLQLPLSPCYGSTETAAMVCAADPAQFLAGHNSCGEPLSDVELQLEPTSGAIEVKTRRLSPGWLKGEQVQPFADAGGWWHSGDAGRLGPAGLELLGRLDGALNSGGATVFPEQIEAALAGLPGLEAVLVVGLPDPQWGQRLIGLVKPSPGANGDELMALLRQRSAGLPPAQRPKHWQLCPELAPNPQGKWERQRWRAWAQV
;
A
#
# COMPACT_ATOMS: atom_id res chain seq x y z
N MET A 1 20.46 -3.44 -25.13
CA MET A 1 19.75 -2.85 -23.98
C MET A 1 20.74 -2.76 -22.83
N ASN A 2 20.86 -1.61 -22.17
CA ASN A 2 21.94 -1.24 -21.26
C ASN A 2 21.86 -1.91 -19.87
N GLY A 3 21.60 -3.23 -19.79
CA GLY A 3 21.51 -3.96 -18.51
C GLY A 3 20.23 -3.74 -17.70
N TRP A 4 19.25 -3.02 -18.25
CA TRP A 4 17.94 -2.77 -17.63
C TRP A 4 16.87 -3.73 -18.17
N GLU A 5 16.12 -4.38 -17.28
CA GLU A 5 15.10 -5.38 -17.61
C GLU A 5 13.69 -4.90 -17.28
N LEU A 6 12.75 -5.04 -18.23
CA LEU A 6 11.34 -4.73 -17.97
C LEU A 6 10.72 -5.78 -17.03
N ARG A 7 10.03 -5.31 -15.98
CA ARG A 7 9.16 -6.10 -15.11
C ARG A 7 7.75 -5.53 -15.20
N ALA A 8 6.94 -6.13 -16.07
CA ALA A 8 5.59 -5.70 -16.41
C ALA A 8 4.63 -6.88 -16.47
N SER A 9 3.33 -6.63 -16.30
CA SER A 9 2.32 -7.65 -16.62
C SER A 9 2.18 -7.83 -18.14
N ALA A 10 1.54 -8.90 -18.59
CA ALA A 10 1.29 -9.14 -20.02
C ALA A 10 0.50 -8.00 -20.68
N LEU A 11 -0.41 -7.34 -19.93
CA LEU A 11 -1.19 -6.20 -20.41
C LEU A 11 -0.34 -4.93 -20.61
N GLU A 12 0.84 -4.88 -19.99
CA GLU A 12 1.67 -3.68 -19.86
C GLU A 12 2.99 -3.80 -20.60
N GLU A 13 3.32 -5.01 -21.05
CA GLU A 13 4.60 -5.34 -21.64
C GLU A 13 4.92 -4.46 -22.84
N GLN A 14 3.96 -4.26 -23.74
CA GLN A 14 4.16 -3.40 -24.91
C GLN A 14 4.43 -1.95 -24.49
N ALA A 15 3.58 -1.37 -23.63
CA ALA A 15 3.74 0.00 -23.17
C ALA A 15 5.07 0.22 -22.42
N GLY A 16 5.56 -0.80 -21.72
CA GLY A 16 6.85 -0.75 -21.04
C GLY A 16 8.02 -0.83 -22.02
N ARG A 17 7.95 -1.73 -23.01
CA ARG A 17 8.95 -1.84 -24.08
C ARG A 17 9.04 -0.56 -24.89
N ASP A 18 7.90 0.06 -25.20
CA ASP A 18 7.84 1.35 -25.90
C ASP A 18 8.54 2.43 -25.07
N ALA A 19 8.22 2.54 -23.77
CA ALA A 19 8.84 3.52 -22.89
C ALA A 19 10.37 3.32 -22.77
N MET A 20 10.84 2.08 -22.69
CA MET A 20 12.28 1.78 -22.67
C MET A 20 12.95 2.10 -24.01
N THR A 21 12.27 1.86 -25.14
CA THR A 21 12.82 2.15 -26.48
C THR A 21 12.91 3.65 -26.75
N CYS A 22 11.97 4.44 -26.22
CA CYS A 22 12.04 5.90 -26.30
C CYS A 22 13.23 6.48 -25.54
N CYS A 23 13.68 5.83 -24.45
CA CYS A 23 14.76 6.35 -23.62
C CYS A 23 16.13 6.19 -24.30
N GLN A 24 16.79 7.33 -24.56
CA GLN A 24 18.11 7.38 -25.19
C GLN A 24 19.24 7.56 -24.16
N ARG A 25 18.95 8.21 -23.02
CA ARG A 25 19.91 8.47 -21.95
C ARG A 25 19.59 7.65 -20.71
N TRP A 26 20.26 6.51 -20.59
CA TRP A 26 20.14 5.61 -19.45
C TRP A 26 21.16 5.96 -18.36
N PRO A 27 20.81 5.81 -17.08
CA PRO A 27 21.82 5.80 -16.01
C PRO A 27 22.75 4.60 -16.17
N GLU A 28 23.97 4.75 -15.67
CA GLU A 28 24.95 3.65 -15.61
C GLU A 28 24.45 2.50 -14.73
N GLY A 29 25.00 1.31 -14.96
CA GLY A 29 24.67 0.10 -14.20
C GLY A 29 23.57 -0.74 -14.83
N SER A 30 22.94 -1.58 -14.01
CA SER A 30 21.93 -2.55 -14.41
C SER A 30 20.83 -2.64 -13.36
N GLY A 31 19.65 -3.08 -13.79
CA GLY A 31 18.49 -3.09 -12.90
C GLY A 31 17.22 -3.50 -13.61
N VAL A 32 16.10 -3.09 -13.04
CA VAL A 32 14.76 -3.35 -13.54
C VAL A 32 14.00 -2.05 -13.80
N VAL A 33 13.10 -2.11 -14.77
CA VAL A 33 12.10 -1.08 -15.03
C VAL A 33 10.75 -1.64 -14.60
N ILE A 34 10.14 -1.04 -13.58
CA ILE A 34 8.88 -1.52 -12.99
C ILE A 34 7.78 -0.50 -13.23
N GLY A 35 6.62 -0.98 -13.65
CA GLY A 35 5.43 -0.14 -13.79
C GLY A 35 4.86 0.26 -12.43
N SER A 36 4.65 1.57 -12.25
CA SER A 36 3.87 2.12 -11.14
C SER A 36 2.65 2.86 -11.69
N GLY A 37 1.49 2.66 -11.08
CA GLY A 37 0.31 3.46 -11.43
C GLY A 37 0.47 4.88 -10.88
N GLY A 38 0.28 5.92 -11.69
CA GLY A 38 0.17 7.29 -11.18
C GLY A 38 -1.24 7.60 -10.66
N SER A 39 -1.38 8.59 -9.78
CA SER A 39 -2.67 9.22 -9.43
C SER A 39 -3.31 9.96 -10.62
N SER A 40 -2.52 10.29 -11.65
CA SER A 40 -2.90 11.07 -12.82
C SER A 40 -3.36 10.24 -14.04
N GLY A 41 -3.74 8.96 -13.86
CA GLY A 41 -4.33 8.12 -14.92
C GLY A 41 -3.35 7.54 -15.97
N GLY A 42 -2.09 7.99 -15.99
CA GLY A 42 -1.02 7.45 -16.84
C GLY A 42 -0.07 6.51 -16.09
N ARG A 43 0.49 5.52 -16.80
CA ARG A 43 1.50 4.61 -16.23
C ARG A 43 2.87 5.28 -16.22
N LYS A 44 3.58 5.17 -15.10
CA LYS A 44 4.96 5.64 -14.95
C LYS A 44 5.88 4.43 -14.80
N TRP A 45 7.08 4.50 -15.36
CA TRP A 45 8.04 3.39 -15.41
C TRP A 45 9.27 3.72 -14.57
N CYS A 46 9.36 3.12 -13.38
CA CYS A 46 10.39 3.40 -12.39
C CYS A 46 11.63 2.59 -12.70
N LEU A 47 12.80 3.20 -12.69
CA LEU A 47 14.05 2.45 -12.71
C LEU A 47 14.37 2.01 -11.28
N GLN A 48 14.84 0.78 -11.10
CA GLN A 48 15.49 0.36 -9.86
C GLN A 48 16.75 -0.44 -10.17
N SER A 49 17.91 0.04 -9.70
CA SER A 49 19.16 -0.69 -9.86
C SER A 49 19.13 -1.98 -9.03
N TRP A 50 19.91 -2.99 -9.43
CA TRP A 50 20.08 -4.18 -8.60
C TRP A 50 20.65 -3.85 -7.22
N GLU A 51 21.58 -2.89 -7.15
CA GLU A 51 22.16 -2.37 -5.91
C GLU A 51 21.08 -1.81 -4.96
N ASN A 52 20.13 -1.03 -5.46
CA ASN A 52 19.03 -0.50 -4.64
C ASN A 52 18.17 -1.62 -4.05
N LEU A 53 17.88 -2.66 -4.85
CA LEU A 53 17.08 -3.80 -4.41
C LEU A 53 17.83 -4.64 -3.36
N GLU A 54 19.12 -4.88 -3.55
CA GLU A 54 19.98 -5.60 -2.60
C GLU A 54 20.19 -4.82 -1.30
N GLN A 55 20.38 -3.50 -1.38
CA GLN A 55 20.45 -2.63 -0.20
C GLN A 55 19.13 -2.66 0.58
N SER A 56 17.99 -2.58 -0.10
CA SER A 56 16.67 -2.70 0.55
C SER A 56 16.48 -4.04 1.27
N ALA A 57 16.91 -5.14 0.65
CA ALA A 57 16.85 -6.45 1.26
C ALA A 57 17.80 -6.58 2.47
N SER A 58 18.94 -5.88 2.46
CA SER A 58 19.87 -5.79 3.61
C SER A 58 19.26 -5.00 4.77
N SER A 59 18.74 -3.80 4.52
CA SER A 59 18.12 -2.96 5.56
C SER A 59 16.89 -3.65 6.18
N CYS A 60 16.16 -4.43 5.39
CA CYS A 60 15.07 -5.28 5.86
C CYS A 60 15.56 -6.43 6.76
N ALA A 61 16.71 -7.04 6.46
CA ALA A 61 17.32 -8.06 7.31
C ALA A 61 17.76 -7.47 8.65
N ASP A 62 18.39 -6.29 8.65
CA ASP A 62 18.80 -5.59 9.87
C ASP A 62 17.59 -5.29 10.76
N TRP A 63 16.48 -4.83 10.15
CA TRP A 63 15.23 -4.59 10.87
C TRP A 63 14.63 -5.87 11.47
N LEU A 64 14.62 -6.98 10.73
CA LEU A 64 14.18 -8.28 11.25
C LEU A 64 15.02 -8.72 12.46
N GLN A 65 16.34 -8.58 12.38
CA GLN A 65 17.25 -8.92 13.48
C GLN A 65 16.98 -8.05 14.72
N ALA A 66 16.71 -6.76 14.52
CA ALA A 66 16.38 -5.84 15.62
C ALA A 66 15.13 -6.25 16.41
N ILE A 67 14.16 -6.90 15.74
CA ILE A 67 12.95 -7.46 16.38
C ILE A 67 13.09 -8.95 16.75
N GLY A 68 14.30 -9.51 16.70
CA GLY A 68 14.59 -10.88 17.10
C GLY A 68 14.13 -11.96 16.11
N VAL A 69 14.04 -11.64 14.82
CA VAL A 69 13.79 -12.59 13.74
C VAL A 69 15.05 -12.74 12.89
N ASP A 70 15.61 -13.95 12.83
CA ASP A 70 16.80 -14.24 12.02
C ASP A 70 16.41 -14.44 10.54
N PRO A 71 16.84 -13.57 9.60
CA PRO A 71 16.53 -13.69 8.18
C PRO A 71 16.99 -15.01 7.54
N SER A 72 18.01 -15.68 8.08
CA SER A 72 18.47 -16.99 7.57
C SER A 72 17.56 -18.14 8.00
N CYS A 73 16.75 -17.92 9.04
CA CYS A 73 15.82 -18.88 9.61
C CYS A 73 14.37 -18.67 9.16
N VAL A 74 14.10 -17.66 8.32
CA VAL A 74 12.75 -17.46 7.76
C VAL A 74 12.51 -18.30 6.50
N GLN A 75 11.24 -18.41 6.15
CA GLN A 75 10.76 -18.72 4.80
C GLN A 75 9.86 -17.58 4.34
N LEU A 76 10.07 -17.13 3.11
CA LEU A 76 9.28 -16.06 2.51
C LEU A 76 8.09 -16.67 1.78
N VAL A 77 6.89 -16.21 2.09
CA VAL A 77 5.68 -16.57 1.35
C VAL A 77 5.27 -15.37 0.49
N ASN A 78 5.02 -15.61 -0.81
CA ASN A 78 4.77 -14.54 -1.75
C ASN A 78 3.52 -14.81 -2.60
N PRO A 79 2.38 -14.16 -2.28
CA PRO A 79 1.17 -14.21 -3.10
C PRO A 79 1.06 -13.05 -4.10
N LEU A 80 2.09 -12.21 -4.23
CA LEU A 80 2.04 -10.97 -4.99
C LEU A 80 2.72 -11.12 -6.36
N PRO A 81 2.18 -10.49 -7.43
CA PRO A 81 2.80 -10.55 -8.74
C PRO A 81 4.19 -9.90 -8.77
N SER A 82 5.15 -10.55 -9.43
CA SER A 82 6.55 -10.10 -9.51
C SER A 82 6.80 -8.84 -10.34
N HIS A 83 5.81 -8.40 -11.13
CA HIS A 83 5.84 -7.12 -11.83
C HIS A 83 5.46 -5.92 -10.95
N HIS A 84 5.17 -6.15 -9.67
CA HIS A 84 5.07 -5.11 -8.65
C HIS A 84 6.22 -5.23 -7.65
N MET A 85 6.65 -4.10 -7.08
CA MET A 85 7.73 -4.07 -6.09
C MET A 85 7.48 -5.04 -4.92
N GLY A 86 6.24 -5.12 -4.44
CA GLY A 86 5.85 -6.02 -3.34
C GLY A 86 5.99 -7.52 -3.67
N GLY A 87 5.86 -7.93 -4.93
CA GLY A 87 6.07 -9.31 -5.35
C GLY A 87 7.49 -9.60 -5.86
N LEU A 88 8.23 -8.58 -6.27
CA LEU A 88 9.64 -8.69 -6.65
C LEU A 88 10.55 -8.83 -5.42
N MET A 89 10.38 -7.99 -4.40
CA MET A 89 11.29 -7.94 -3.25
C MET A 89 11.41 -9.25 -2.47
N PRO A 90 10.34 -10.05 -2.26
CA PRO A 90 10.49 -11.37 -1.66
C PRO A 90 11.44 -12.29 -2.44
N GLN A 91 11.57 -12.15 -3.76
CA GLN A 91 12.52 -12.93 -4.56
C GLN A 91 13.97 -12.49 -4.31
N ILE A 92 14.19 -11.17 -4.25
CA ILE A 92 15.50 -10.58 -3.96
C ILE A 92 15.95 -10.97 -2.55
N ARG A 93 15.05 -10.83 -1.57
CA ARG A 93 15.27 -11.22 -0.17
C ARG A 93 15.56 -12.71 -0.04
N ALA A 94 14.78 -13.58 -0.70
CA ALA A 94 15.01 -15.02 -0.67
C ALA A 94 16.40 -15.38 -1.18
N ARG A 95 16.83 -14.77 -2.30
CA ARG A 95 18.17 -14.97 -2.85
C ARG A 95 19.26 -14.47 -1.89
N GLN A 96 19.13 -13.25 -1.39
CA GLN A 96 20.17 -12.63 -0.56
C GLN A 96 20.31 -13.29 0.80
N TRP A 97 19.18 -13.61 1.45
CA TRP A 97 19.14 -14.25 2.77
C TRP A 97 19.32 -15.77 2.70
N GLN A 98 19.40 -16.33 1.48
CA GLN A 98 19.43 -17.78 1.24
C GLN A 98 18.22 -18.50 1.87
N ALA A 99 17.08 -17.82 1.88
CA ALA A 99 15.84 -18.28 2.48
C ALA A 99 14.94 -18.95 1.42
N PRO A 100 14.18 -20.01 1.76
CA PRO A 100 13.17 -20.57 0.88
C PRO A 100 12.10 -19.54 0.50
N LEU A 101 11.64 -19.60 -0.75
CA LEU A 101 10.51 -18.82 -1.25
C LEU A 101 9.35 -19.75 -1.62
N VAL A 102 8.21 -19.57 -0.97
CA VAL A 102 6.95 -20.23 -1.31
C VAL A 102 6.10 -19.26 -2.14
N ALA A 103 6.05 -19.48 -3.45
CA ALA A 103 5.17 -18.73 -4.33
C ALA A 103 3.73 -19.24 -4.21
N ILE A 104 2.79 -18.33 -4.04
CA ILE A 104 1.35 -18.62 -3.98
C ILE A 104 0.69 -17.98 -5.19
N ALA A 105 -0.11 -18.75 -5.92
CA ALA A 105 -0.91 -18.21 -7.01
C ALA A 105 -1.87 -17.13 -6.48
N PRO A 106 -1.87 -15.89 -7.03
CA PRO A 106 -2.70 -14.80 -6.53
C PRO A 106 -4.20 -15.13 -6.41
N GLU A 107 -4.70 -16.05 -7.24
CA GLU A 107 -6.08 -16.53 -7.26
C GLU A 107 -6.45 -17.27 -5.97
N LEU A 108 -5.51 -17.98 -5.35
CA LEU A 108 -5.73 -18.69 -4.08
C LEU A 108 -6.04 -17.73 -2.93
N MET A 109 -5.57 -16.48 -3.01
CA MET A 109 -5.94 -15.43 -2.04
C MET A 109 -7.42 -15.06 -2.07
N LYS A 110 -8.19 -15.56 -3.05
CA LYS A 110 -9.65 -15.44 -3.12
C LYS A 110 -10.38 -16.69 -2.62
N SER A 111 -9.66 -17.77 -2.31
CA SER A 111 -10.22 -19.07 -1.93
C SER A 111 -9.55 -19.60 -0.64
N PRO A 112 -9.87 -19.05 0.55
CA PRO A 112 -9.13 -19.34 1.78
C PRO A 112 -9.12 -20.82 2.19
N GLY A 113 -10.18 -21.58 1.88
CA GLY A 113 -10.22 -23.03 2.13
C GLY A 113 -9.16 -23.79 1.33
N ALA A 114 -9.08 -23.56 0.02
CA ALA A 114 -8.06 -24.16 -0.84
C ALA A 114 -6.65 -23.68 -0.49
N LEU A 115 -6.51 -22.40 -0.10
CA LEU A 115 -5.24 -21.86 0.38
C LEU A 115 -4.74 -22.60 1.62
N LEU A 116 -5.62 -22.84 2.61
CA LEU A 116 -5.26 -23.59 3.81
C LEU A 116 -4.96 -25.06 3.49
N GLU A 117 -5.71 -25.69 2.60
CA GLU A 117 -5.47 -27.08 2.20
C GLU A 117 -4.09 -27.26 1.54
N GLN A 118 -3.75 -26.36 0.60
CA GLN A 118 -2.49 -26.44 -0.17
C GLN A 118 -1.28 -25.91 0.60
N HIS A 119 -1.47 -24.91 1.46
CA HIS A 119 -0.40 -24.18 2.15
C HIS A 119 -0.61 -24.08 3.68
N GLY A 120 -1.24 -25.08 4.30
CA GLY A 120 -1.55 -25.11 5.74
C GLY A 120 -0.46 -25.66 6.65
N ASN A 121 0.72 -26.00 6.11
CA ASN A 121 1.83 -26.60 6.84
C ASN A 121 3.13 -25.78 6.70
N LEU A 122 3.03 -24.45 6.74
CA LEU A 122 4.19 -23.58 6.50
C LEU A 122 5.29 -23.84 7.54
N THR A 123 4.95 -24.03 8.81
CA THR A 123 5.94 -24.17 9.90
C THR A 123 6.62 -25.55 10.00
N ARG A 124 6.26 -26.54 9.15
CA ARG A 124 6.74 -27.93 9.26
C ARG A 124 8.27 -28.09 9.12
N GLY A 125 8.98 -27.08 8.61
CA GLY A 125 10.44 -27.05 8.48
C GLY A 125 11.20 -26.37 9.63
N GLY A 126 10.52 -25.97 10.72
CA GLY A 126 11.15 -25.26 11.84
C GLY A 126 11.57 -23.82 11.53
N ARG A 127 11.08 -23.26 10.40
CA ARG A 127 11.36 -21.91 9.93
C ARG A 127 10.18 -20.99 10.19
N ASP A 128 10.47 -19.76 10.57
CA ASP A 128 9.48 -18.71 10.72
C ASP A 128 8.91 -18.32 9.35
N ALA A 129 7.58 -18.39 9.19
CA ALA A 129 6.92 -17.94 7.97
C ALA A 129 6.69 -16.42 8.03
N VAL A 130 7.12 -15.70 7.00
CA VAL A 130 6.90 -14.26 6.85
C VAL A 130 6.28 -13.95 5.48
N ILE A 131 5.37 -12.98 5.43
CA ILE A 131 4.60 -12.65 4.21
C ILE A 131 4.30 -11.16 4.12
N SER A 132 4.19 -10.67 2.90
CA SER A 132 3.64 -9.34 2.59
C SER A 132 2.23 -9.46 2.04
N LEU A 133 1.29 -8.70 2.58
CA LEU A 133 -0.09 -8.61 2.11
C LEU A 133 -0.50 -7.15 1.90
N VAL A 134 -1.48 -6.94 1.03
CA VAL A 134 -2.23 -5.68 0.96
C VAL A 134 -3.47 -5.74 1.88
N PRO A 135 -4.01 -4.60 2.37
CA PRO A 135 -5.16 -4.59 3.27
C PRO A 135 -6.38 -5.38 2.77
N THR A 136 -6.65 -5.33 1.47
CA THR A 136 -7.78 -6.06 0.86
C THR A 136 -7.61 -7.58 0.89
N GLN A 137 -6.37 -8.09 0.82
CA GLN A 137 -6.10 -9.51 1.00
C GLN A 137 -6.28 -9.92 2.46
N LEU A 138 -5.76 -9.12 3.40
CA LEU A 138 -5.93 -9.35 4.83
C LEU A 138 -7.42 -9.39 5.21
N GLN A 139 -8.21 -8.41 4.76
CA GLN A 139 -9.65 -8.35 4.99
C GLN A 139 -10.35 -9.62 4.51
N ARG A 140 -10.04 -10.09 3.30
CA ARG A 140 -10.66 -11.31 2.75
C ARG A 140 -10.31 -12.55 3.57
N LEU A 141 -9.05 -12.70 3.96
CA LEU A 141 -8.60 -13.82 4.79
C LEU A 141 -9.21 -13.78 6.20
N LEU A 142 -9.34 -12.60 6.79
CA LEU A 142 -10.01 -12.41 8.08
C LEU A 142 -11.53 -12.63 7.99
N GLY A 143 -12.12 -12.51 6.80
CA GLY A 143 -13.53 -12.84 6.56
C GLY A 143 -13.86 -14.33 6.60
N ASP A 144 -12.86 -15.22 6.54
CA ASP A 144 -13.05 -16.68 6.42
C ASP A 144 -12.32 -17.45 7.55
N PRO A 145 -12.95 -18.45 8.20
CA PRO A 145 -12.30 -19.25 9.24
C PRO A 145 -11.00 -19.93 8.80
N SER A 146 -10.95 -20.44 7.58
CA SER A 146 -9.76 -21.08 7.00
C SER A 146 -8.65 -20.05 6.77
N GLY A 147 -9.01 -18.84 6.31
CA GLY A 147 -8.09 -17.72 6.16
C GLY A 147 -7.48 -17.30 7.49
N ARG A 148 -8.29 -17.21 8.55
CA ARG A 148 -7.80 -16.94 9.92
C ARG A 148 -6.86 -18.03 10.42
N SER A 149 -7.20 -19.30 10.19
CA SER A 149 -6.33 -20.43 10.55
C SER A 149 -4.99 -20.37 9.82
N TRP A 150 -5.03 -20.03 8.53
CA TRP A 150 -3.83 -19.90 7.71
C TRP A 150 -2.93 -18.75 8.18
N LEU A 151 -3.51 -17.58 8.46
CA LEU A 151 -2.81 -16.39 8.97
C LEU A 151 -2.07 -16.63 10.30
N ARG A 152 -2.60 -17.50 11.18
CA ARG A 152 -1.99 -17.82 12.47
C ARG A 152 -0.64 -18.55 12.38
N GLN A 153 -0.29 -19.07 11.21
CA GLN A 153 0.99 -19.76 11.01
C GLN A 153 2.18 -18.80 10.85
N PHE A 154 1.92 -17.51 10.61
CA PHE A 154 2.97 -16.54 10.30
C PHE A 154 3.58 -15.93 11.55
N ARG A 155 4.92 -15.86 11.56
CA ARG A 155 5.69 -15.10 12.55
C ARG A 155 5.53 -13.60 12.35
N LEU A 156 5.32 -13.17 11.10
CA LEU A 156 5.27 -11.77 10.70
C LEU A 156 4.38 -11.58 9.46
N LEU A 157 3.51 -10.59 9.53
CA LEU A 157 2.58 -10.21 8.46
C LEU A 157 2.81 -8.74 8.08
N TRP A 158 3.68 -8.46 7.10
CA TRP A 158 3.84 -7.09 6.60
C TRP A 158 2.59 -6.64 5.86
N ILE A 159 2.03 -5.49 6.26
CA ILE A 159 0.87 -4.88 5.61
C ILE A 159 1.27 -3.55 4.99
N GLY A 160 1.26 -3.51 3.66
CA GLY A 160 1.66 -2.32 2.90
C GLY A 160 0.86 -2.14 1.62
N GLY A 161 1.23 -1.14 0.82
CA GLY A 161 0.58 -0.86 -0.47
C GLY A 161 -0.81 -0.24 -0.39
N GLY A 162 -1.29 0.09 0.81
CA GLY A 162 -2.55 0.80 1.04
C GLY A 162 -2.80 1.04 2.54
N PRO A 163 -3.79 1.88 2.89
CA PRO A 163 -4.12 2.17 4.28
C PRO A 163 -4.70 0.95 4.98
N LEU A 164 -4.25 0.68 6.21
CA LEU A 164 -4.85 -0.30 7.12
C LEU A 164 -5.94 0.39 7.94
N SER A 165 -7.19 -0.05 7.84
CA SER A 165 -8.28 0.52 8.64
C SER A 165 -8.16 0.13 10.12
N THR A 166 -8.73 0.96 11.00
CA THR A 166 -8.74 0.67 12.45
C THR A 166 -9.53 -0.60 12.74
N GLU A 167 -10.65 -0.81 12.06
CA GLU A 167 -11.48 -2.00 12.20
C GLU A 167 -10.73 -3.27 11.82
N LEU A 168 -9.94 -3.23 10.74
CA LEU A 168 -9.16 -4.37 10.28
C LEU A 168 -7.98 -4.64 11.22
N ALA A 169 -7.33 -3.58 11.71
CA ALA A 169 -6.29 -3.67 12.73
C ALA A 169 -6.82 -4.30 14.02
N ASP A 170 -7.99 -3.86 14.50
CA ASP A 170 -8.59 -4.36 15.74
C ASP A 170 -9.00 -5.84 15.62
N GLN A 171 -9.57 -6.26 14.49
CA GLN A 171 -9.83 -7.68 14.22
C GLN A 171 -8.55 -8.52 14.27
N ALA A 172 -7.46 -8.04 13.67
CA ALA A 172 -6.19 -8.74 13.70
C ALA A 172 -5.60 -8.82 15.11
N ARG A 173 -5.70 -7.76 15.92
CA ARG A 173 -5.28 -7.75 17.34
C ARG A 173 -6.08 -8.72 18.19
N GLN A 174 -7.40 -8.78 18.01
CA GLN A 174 -8.26 -9.74 18.72
C GLN A 174 -7.83 -11.19 18.44
N LEU A 175 -7.30 -11.46 17.25
CA LEU A 175 -6.77 -12.76 16.85
C LEU A 175 -5.29 -12.96 17.18
N GLN A 176 -4.64 -11.97 17.81
CA GLN A 176 -3.21 -11.95 18.14
C GLN A 176 -2.30 -12.17 16.92
N LEU A 177 -2.71 -11.65 15.75
CA LEU A 177 -1.90 -11.75 14.54
C LEU A 177 -0.74 -10.74 14.58
N PRO A 178 0.50 -11.16 14.25
CA PRO A 178 1.68 -10.29 14.31
C PRO A 178 1.78 -9.40 13.07
N LEU A 179 0.85 -8.45 12.92
CA LEU A 179 0.91 -7.48 11.83
C LEU A 179 2.08 -6.53 12.02
N SER A 180 2.75 -6.22 10.92
CA SER A 180 3.76 -5.17 10.80
C SER A 180 3.31 -4.21 9.68
N PRO A 181 2.44 -3.23 9.98
CA PRO A 181 2.14 -2.18 9.03
C PRO A 181 3.43 -1.47 8.58
N CYS A 182 3.58 -1.23 7.28
CA CYS A 182 4.80 -0.66 6.71
C CYS A 182 4.48 0.39 5.65
N TYR A 183 5.39 1.35 5.48
CA TYR A 183 5.31 2.38 4.45
C TYR A 183 6.50 2.28 3.51
N GLY A 184 6.24 2.46 2.22
CA GLY A 184 7.25 2.57 1.17
C GLY A 184 6.62 2.39 -0.19
N SER A 185 7.44 2.47 -1.23
CA SER A 185 6.94 2.58 -2.59
C SER A 185 7.85 1.88 -3.60
N THR A 186 7.49 1.96 -4.88
CA THR A 186 8.35 1.46 -5.96
C THR A 186 9.64 2.28 -6.04
N GLU A 187 9.56 3.58 -5.78
CA GLU A 187 10.62 4.59 -5.86
C GLU A 187 11.70 4.40 -4.80
N THR A 188 11.34 3.87 -3.62
CA THR A 188 12.28 3.61 -2.52
C THR A 188 12.80 2.17 -2.47
N ALA A 189 12.55 1.36 -3.51
CA ALA A 189 12.81 -0.07 -3.51
C ALA A 189 12.12 -0.78 -2.31
N ALA A 190 10.81 -0.61 -2.16
CA ALA A 190 9.98 -1.10 -1.05
C ALA A 190 10.09 -0.30 0.26
N MET A 191 9.84 -0.95 1.40
CA MET A 191 9.55 -0.28 2.68
C MET A 191 10.68 0.62 3.18
N VAL A 192 10.32 1.78 3.70
CA VAL A 192 11.20 2.76 4.38
C VAL A 192 10.84 2.94 5.85
N CYS A 193 9.64 2.52 6.26
CA CYS A 193 9.25 2.36 7.66
C CYS A 193 8.57 1.00 7.85
N ALA A 194 8.74 0.38 9.02
CA ALA A 194 8.00 -0.82 9.40
C ALA A 194 7.74 -0.86 10.91
N ALA A 195 6.51 -1.16 11.30
CA ALA A 195 6.12 -1.27 12.71
C ALA A 195 6.50 -2.64 13.28
N ASP A 196 7.04 -2.64 14.50
CA ASP A 196 7.22 -3.86 15.28
C ASP A 196 5.83 -4.48 15.60
N PRO A 197 5.61 -5.79 15.34
CA PRO A 197 4.38 -6.48 15.72
C PRO A 197 3.98 -6.32 17.18
N ALA A 198 4.94 -6.23 18.11
CA ALA A 198 4.66 -5.99 19.52
C ALA A 198 4.03 -4.60 19.74
N GLN A 199 4.51 -3.57 19.04
CA GLN A 199 3.94 -2.23 19.08
C GLN A 199 2.52 -2.21 18.46
N PHE A 200 2.34 -2.93 17.35
CA PHE A 200 1.02 -3.11 16.74
C PHE A 200 0.03 -3.76 17.72
N LEU A 201 0.43 -4.86 18.37
CA LEU A 201 -0.39 -5.57 19.35
C LEU A 201 -0.66 -4.74 20.62
N ALA A 202 0.23 -3.81 20.97
CA ALA A 202 0.04 -2.84 22.03
C ALA A 202 -0.97 -1.71 21.70
N GLY A 203 -1.51 -1.70 20.48
CA GLY A 203 -2.56 -0.75 20.07
C GLY A 203 -2.07 0.41 19.20
N HIS A 204 -0.79 0.44 18.81
CA HIS A 204 -0.28 1.50 17.95
C HIS A 204 -0.70 1.28 16.48
N ASN A 205 -1.22 2.34 15.86
CA ASN A 205 -1.69 2.37 14.46
C ASN A 205 -0.74 3.21 13.59
N SER A 206 0.56 2.91 13.63
CA SER A 206 1.60 3.55 12.81
C SER A 206 2.19 2.56 11.79
N CYS A 207 2.92 3.08 10.82
CA CYS A 207 3.81 2.34 9.92
C CYS A 207 5.21 2.10 10.53
N GLY A 208 5.38 2.40 11.82
CA GLY A 208 6.65 2.24 12.54
C GLY A 208 7.69 3.31 12.26
N GLU A 209 8.87 3.08 12.81
CA GLU A 209 10.02 3.97 12.65
C GLU A 209 10.70 3.75 11.28
N PRO A 210 11.46 4.75 10.79
CA PRO A 210 12.31 4.57 9.61
C PRO A 210 13.31 3.40 9.78
N LEU A 211 13.57 2.69 8.67
CA LEU A 211 14.65 1.70 8.62
C LEU A 211 16.02 2.40 8.82
N SER A 212 17.03 1.62 9.22
CA SER A 212 18.37 2.13 9.56
C SER A 212 19.06 2.92 8.44
N ASP A 213 18.66 2.70 7.19
CA ASP A 213 19.19 3.35 5.99
C ASP A 213 18.35 4.53 5.49
N VAL A 214 17.37 4.98 6.28
CA VAL A 214 16.40 5.99 5.89
C VAL A 214 16.48 7.21 6.80
N GLU A 215 16.68 8.37 6.18
CA GLU A 215 16.35 9.66 6.77
C GLU A 215 14.92 10.03 6.35
N LEU A 216 14.07 10.38 7.32
CA LEU A 216 12.68 10.77 7.09
C LEU A 216 12.40 12.09 7.79
N GLN A 217 11.79 13.02 7.08
CA GLN A 217 11.29 14.26 7.64
C GLN A 217 9.89 14.59 7.12
N LEU A 218 9.23 15.50 7.83
CA LEU A 218 7.93 16.03 7.45
C LEU A 218 8.04 17.52 7.21
N GLU A 219 7.48 18.02 6.10
CA GLU A 219 7.32 19.46 5.92
C GLU A 219 6.36 19.99 7.00
N PRO A 220 6.74 20.99 7.82
CA PRO A 220 6.01 21.37 9.02
C PRO A 220 4.55 21.78 8.81
N THR A 221 4.21 22.33 7.64
CA THR A 221 2.89 22.92 7.38
C THR A 221 1.90 21.89 6.82
N SER A 222 2.34 21.13 5.83
CA SER A 222 1.54 20.19 5.05
C SER A 222 1.65 18.75 5.57
N GLY A 223 2.67 18.46 6.37
CA GLY A 223 3.02 17.09 6.76
C GLY A 223 3.57 16.27 5.59
N ALA A 224 4.04 16.90 4.50
CA ALA A 224 4.59 16.20 3.35
C ALA A 224 5.75 15.30 3.76
N ILE A 225 5.70 14.03 3.38
CA ILE A 225 6.72 13.05 3.71
C ILE A 225 7.87 13.19 2.73
N GLU A 226 9.05 13.49 3.26
CA GLU A 226 10.30 13.55 2.51
C GLU A 226 11.22 12.44 2.98
N VAL A 227 11.78 11.71 2.01
CA VAL A 227 12.61 10.53 2.26
C VAL A 227 13.96 10.70 1.60
N LYS A 228 15.02 10.41 2.33
CA LYS A 228 16.38 10.34 1.80
C LYS A 228 17.00 9.00 2.16
N THR A 229 17.48 8.31 1.14
CA THR A 229 18.09 6.97 1.28
C THR A 229 18.97 6.66 0.07
N ARG A 230 19.99 5.82 0.25
CA ARG A 230 20.90 5.42 -0.84
C ARG A 230 20.22 4.58 -1.91
N ARG A 231 19.13 3.89 -1.55
CA ARG A 231 18.35 3.03 -2.45
C ARG A 231 17.20 3.77 -3.14
N LEU A 232 17.27 5.09 -3.21
CA LEU A 232 16.29 5.86 -3.98
C LEU A 232 16.48 5.57 -5.47
N SER A 233 15.36 5.35 -6.17
CA SER A 233 15.35 5.11 -7.61
C SER A 233 16.10 6.23 -8.36
N PRO A 234 16.84 5.90 -9.43
CA PRO A 234 17.42 6.89 -10.33
C PRO A 234 16.38 7.81 -10.98
N GLY A 235 15.13 7.35 -11.14
CA GLY A 235 14.05 8.18 -11.66
C GLY A 235 12.94 7.44 -12.41
N TRP A 236 12.06 8.23 -13.01
CA TRP A 236 11.07 7.75 -13.98
C TRP A 236 11.61 7.82 -15.41
N LEU A 237 11.28 6.83 -16.25
CA LEU A 237 11.36 7.04 -17.69
C LEU A 237 10.37 8.13 -18.11
N LYS A 238 10.88 9.19 -18.76
CA LYS A 238 10.10 10.31 -19.28
C LYS A 238 10.61 10.74 -20.65
N GLY A 239 9.98 10.22 -21.69
CA GLY A 239 10.41 10.44 -23.07
C GLY A 239 11.81 9.86 -23.29
N GLU A 240 12.74 10.70 -23.74
CA GLU A 240 14.10 10.27 -24.08
C GLU A 240 15.06 10.20 -22.89
N GLN A 241 14.62 10.58 -21.70
CA GLN A 241 15.47 10.75 -20.51
C GLN A 241 14.85 10.14 -19.26
N VAL A 242 15.66 10.03 -18.20
CA VAL A 242 15.22 9.68 -16.85
C VAL A 242 15.02 10.97 -16.05
N GLN A 243 13.82 11.15 -15.48
CA GLN A 243 13.53 12.23 -14.55
C GLN A 243 13.92 11.79 -13.12
N PRO A 244 14.95 12.39 -12.49
CA PRO A 244 15.39 12.00 -11.17
C PRO A 244 14.36 12.32 -10.09
N PHE A 245 14.40 11.53 -9.01
CA PHE A 245 13.52 11.68 -7.85
C PHE A 245 14.08 12.61 -6.77
N ALA A 246 15.38 12.52 -6.52
CA ALA A 246 16.05 13.34 -5.55
C ALA A 246 16.08 14.80 -6.03
N ASP A 247 15.79 15.71 -5.11
CA ASP A 247 16.16 17.12 -5.26
C ASP A 247 17.67 17.32 -5.04
N ALA A 248 18.12 18.58 -5.06
CA ALA A 248 19.52 18.93 -4.87
C ALA A 248 20.08 18.52 -3.48
N GLY A 249 19.21 18.32 -2.47
CA GLY A 249 19.57 17.86 -1.13
C GLY A 249 19.58 16.33 -0.97
N GLY A 250 19.19 15.59 -2.02
CA GLY A 250 19.05 14.14 -1.98
C GLY A 250 17.69 13.67 -1.45
N TRP A 251 16.73 14.58 -1.24
CA TRP A 251 15.42 14.25 -0.72
C TRP A 251 14.43 13.93 -1.84
N TRP A 252 13.63 12.90 -1.61
CA TRP A 252 12.50 12.56 -2.45
C TRP A 252 11.20 13.00 -1.79
N HIS A 253 10.42 13.76 -2.55
CA HIS A 253 9.08 14.22 -2.18
C HIS A 253 8.06 13.17 -2.59
N SER A 254 7.54 12.38 -1.65
CA SER A 254 6.67 11.23 -1.96
C SER A 254 5.29 11.64 -2.50
N GLY A 255 4.85 12.86 -2.17
CA GLY A 255 3.49 13.33 -2.39
C GLY A 255 2.47 12.74 -1.41
N ASP A 256 2.93 12.00 -0.40
CA ASP A 256 2.15 11.54 0.73
C ASP A 256 2.27 12.51 1.91
N ALA A 257 1.25 12.56 2.75
CA ALA A 257 1.25 13.29 4.01
C ALA A 257 1.25 12.33 5.19
N GLY A 258 1.95 12.71 6.26
CA GLY A 258 2.08 11.93 7.47
C GLY A 258 2.19 12.79 8.72
N ARG A 259 2.17 12.15 9.87
CA ARG A 259 2.58 12.73 11.16
C ARG A 259 3.51 11.76 11.88
N LEU A 260 4.46 12.29 12.65
CA LEU A 260 5.32 11.48 13.52
C LEU A 260 4.69 11.39 14.91
N GLY A 261 4.44 10.16 15.35
CA GLY A 261 4.00 9.85 16.70
C GLY A 261 5.07 9.05 17.48
N PRO A 262 4.79 8.70 18.75
CA PRO A 262 5.72 7.93 19.58
C PRO A 262 6.07 6.54 19.03
N ALA A 263 5.20 5.97 18.17
CA ALA A 263 5.41 4.68 17.52
C ALA A 263 5.87 4.83 16.06
N GLY A 264 6.34 6.01 15.66
CA GLY A 264 6.80 6.30 14.31
C GLY A 264 5.77 6.95 13.39
N LEU A 265 5.89 6.71 12.09
CA LEU A 265 5.12 7.39 11.04
C LEU A 265 3.66 6.94 11.01
N GLU A 266 2.72 7.87 11.07
CA GLU A 266 1.31 7.64 10.77
C GLU A 266 0.94 8.30 9.44
N LEU A 267 0.44 7.50 8.49
CA LEU A 267 0.04 8.00 7.17
C LEU A 267 -1.32 8.70 7.23
N LEU A 268 -1.38 9.90 6.65
CA LEU A 268 -2.61 10.66 6.53
C LEU A 268 -3.28 10.41 5.18
N GLY A 269 -2.51 10.36 4.10
CA GLY A 269 -3.04 10.12 2.75
C GLY A 269 -2.23 10.84 1.69
N ARG A 270 -2.83 11.04 0.52
CA ARG A 270 -2.21 11.70 -0.63
C ARG A 270 -2.43 13.20 -0.59
N LEU A 271 -1.36 13.99 -0.78
CA LEU A 271 -1.46 15.45 -0.85
C LEU A 271 -2.28 15.90 -2.07
N ASP A 272 -2.12 15.23 -3.22
CA ASP A 272 -2.89 15.54 -4.44
C ASP A 272 -4.37 15.10 -4.37
N GLY A 273 -4.71 14.24 -3.41
CA GLY A 273 -6.09 13.82 -3.11
C GLY A 273 -6.74 14.58 -1.96
N ALA A 274 -6.00 15.44 -1.25
CA ALA A 274 -6.51 16.15 -0.08
C ALA A 274 -7.62 17.14 -0.46
N LEU A 275 -8.61 17.24 0.43
CA LEU A 275 -9.80 18.08 0.27
C LEU A 275 -9.77 19.19 1.31
N ASN A 276 -10.15 20.41 0.95
CA ASN A 276 -10.34 21.50 1.90
C ASN A 276 -11.82 21.62 2.23
N SER A 277 -12.20 21.26 3.46
CA SER A 277 -13.57 21.38 3.95
C SER A 277 -13.62 22.22 5.22
N GLY A 278 -14.21 23.41 5.13
CA GLY A 278 -14.34 24.33 6.27
C GLY A 278 -13.01 24.84 6.81
N GLY A 279 -12.00 24.99 5.95
CA GLY A 279 -10.65 25.40 6.35
C GLY A 279 -9.79 24.29 6.92
N ALA A 280 -10.28 23.05 6.98
CA ALA A 280 -9.53 21.88 7.39
C ALA A 280 -9.07 21.06 6.18
N THR A 281 -7.82 20.61 6.21
CA THR A 281 -7.30 19.59 5.28
C THR A 281 -7.86 18.23 5.67
N VAL A 282 -8.60 17.63 4.75
CA VAL A 282 -9.25 16.33 4.90
C VAL A 282 -8.63 15.36 3.90
N PHE A 283 -8.12 14.24 4.40
CA PHE A 283 -7.65 13.16 3.55
C PHE A 283 -8.80 12.14 3.36
N PRO A 284 -9.40 12.06 2.16
CA PRO A 284 -10.53 11.16 1.92
C PRO A 284 -10.18 9.70 2.21
N GLU A 285 -8.92 9.31 2.02
CA GLU A 285 -8.41 7.98 2.36
C GLU A 285 -8.65 7.59 3.82
N GLN A 286 -8.59 8.53 4.77
CA GLN A 286 -8.84 8.22 6.19
C GLN A 286 -10.31 7.87 6.42
N ILE A 287 -11.22 8.58 5.73
CA ILE A 287 -12.67 8.35 5.82
C ILE A 287 -13.01 7.02 5.15
N GLU A 288 -12.47 6.79 3.96
CA GLU A 288 -12.65 5.56 3.19
C GLU A 288 -12.16 4.34 3.99
N ALA A 289 -10.98 4.45 4.63
CA ALA A 289 -10.43 3.40 5.47
C ALA A 289 -11.31 3.15 6.70
N ALA A 290 -11.74 4.20 7.43
CA ALA A 290 -12.60 4.05 8.61
C ALA A 290 -13.98 3.44 8.31
N LEU A 291 -14.41 3.45 7.06
CA LEU A 291 -15.66 2.85 6.62
C LEU A 291 -15.46 1.49 5.92
N ALA A 292 -14.21 1.12 5.64
CA ALA A 292 -13.89 -0.12 4.97
C ALA A 292 -14.32 -1.32 5.81
N GLY A 293 -15.01 -2.28 5.19
CA GLY A 293 -15.44 -3.51 5.85
C GLY A 293 -16.77 -3.43 6.59
N LEU A 294 -17.53 -2.33 6.46
CA LEU A 294 -18.92 -2.31 6.93
C LEU A 294 -19.76 -3.40 6.23
N PRO A 295 -20.66 -4.08 6.96
CA PRO A 295 -21.57 -5.06 6.36
C PRO A 295 -22.35 -4.48 5.18
N GLY A 296 -22.33 -5.20 4.05
CA GLY A 296 -23.02 -4.80 2.82
C GLY A 296 -22.29 -3.73 1.99
N LEU A 297 -21.12 -3.24 2.41
CA LEU A 297 -20.31 -2.29 1.65
C LEU A 297 -19.30 -3.03 0.75
N GLU A 298 -19.43 -2.89 -0.57
CA GLU A 298 -18.42 -3.40 -1.52
C GLU A 298 -17.29 -2.39 -1.73
N ALA A 299 -17.65 -1.12 -1.97
CA ALA A 299 -16.67 -0.05 -2.18
C ALA A 299 -17.22 1.31 -1.73
N VAL A 300 -16.33 2.16 -1.24
CA VAL A 300 -16.62 3.55 -0.88
C VAL A 300 -15.54 4.47 -1.42
N LEU A 301 -15.93 5.63 -1.90
CA LEU A 301 -15.01 6.68 -2.33
C LEU A 301 -15.52 8.05 -1.90
N VAL A 302 -14.68 8.86 -1.27
CA VAL A 302 -15.03 10.21 -0.85
C VAL A 302 -14.45 11.22 -1.83
N VAL A 303 -15.31 12.10 -2.33
CA VAL A 303 -14.95 13.18 -3.25
C VAL A 303 -15.40 14.53 -2.70
N GLY A 304 -14.67 15.60 -3.03
CA GLY A 304 -15.03 16.97 -2.68
C GLY A 304 -15.69 17.69 -3.85
N LEU A 305 -16.90 18.21 -3.65
CA LEU A 305 -17.56 19.11 -4.61
C LEU A 305 -17.42 20.56 -4.13
N PRO A 306 -17.25 21.54 -5.04
CA PRO A 306 -17.21 22.96 -4.66
C PRO A 306 -18.45 23.35 -3.85
N ASP A 307 -18.25 24.08 -2.76
CA ASP A 307 -19.30 24.52 -1.87
C ASP A 307 -19.01 25.93 -1.33
N PRO A 308 -19.96 26.89 -1.40
CA PRO A 308 -19.71 28.26 -0.94
C PRO A 308 -19.41 28.39 0.55
N GLN A 309 -19.91 27.48 1.39
CA GLN A 309 -19.73 27.52 2.83
C GLN A 309 -18.44 26.80 3.26
N TRP A 310 -18.14 25.67 2.63
CA TRP A 310 -17.07 24.78 3.07
C TRP A 310 -15.83 24.83 2.19
N GLY A 311 -15.85 25.55 1.07
CA GLY A 311 -14.86 25.42 0.00
C GLY A 311 -15.10 24.14 -0.79
N GLN A 312 -15.01 22.98 -0.13
CA GLN A 312 -15.48 21.70 -0.63
C GLN A 312 -16.39 21.01 0.37
N ARG A 313 -17.58 20.58 -0.09
CA ARG A 313 -18.42 19.63 0.64
C ARG A 313 -18.03 18.20 0.27
N LEU A 314 -17.95 17.34 1.27
CA LEU A 314 -17.63 15.92 1.09
C LEU A 314 -18.87 15.14 0.65
N ILE A 315 -18.73 14.32 -0.39
CA ILE A 315 -19.74 13.38 -0.90
C ILE A 315 -19.13 11.98 -0.86
N GLY A 316 -19.86 11.03 -0.28
CA GLY A 316 -19.48 9.63 -0.28
C GLY A 316 -20.22 8.86 -1.37
N LEU A 317 -19.48 8.25 -2.29
CA LEU A 317 -19.99 7.34 -3.31
C LEU A 317 -19.93 5.91 -2.78
N VAL A 318 -21.00 5.15 -2.95
CA VAL A 318 -21.19 3.86 -2.28
C VAL A 318 -21.60 2.80 -3.29
N LYS A 319 -20.84 1.70 -3.35
CA LYS A 319 -21.27 0.48 -4.00
C LYS A 319 -21.69 -0.55 -2.95
N PRO A 320 -22.97 -0.96 -2.92
CA PRO A 320 -23.42 -2.07 -2.09
C PRO A 320 -22.86 -3.40 -2.62
N SER A 321 -22.61 -4.34 -1.70
CA SER A 321 -22.38 -5.74 -2.07
C SER A 321 -23.62 -6.34 -2.74
N PRO A 322 -23.47 -7.35 -3.62
CA PRO A 322 -24.60 -8.05 -4.22
C PRO A 322 -25.61 -8.54 -3.18
N GLY A 323 -26.88 -8.15 -3.31
CA GLY A 323 -27.96 -8.52 -2.38
C GLY A 323 -28.04 -7.70 -1.09
N ALA A 324 -27.15 -6.74 -0.87
CA ALA A 324 -27.23 -5.84 0.29
C ALA A 324 -28.38 -4.82 0.13
N ASN A 325 -29.07 -4.51 1.24
CA ASN A 325 -30.07 -3.45 1.28
C ASN A 325 -29.38 -2.07 1.28
N GLY A 326 -29.56 -1.32 0.19
CA GLY A 326 -28.96 0.00 0.02
C GLY A 326 -29.36 1.02 1.09
N ASP A 327 -30.61 0.99 1.56
CA ASP A 327 -31.10 1.95 2.56
C ASP A 327 -30.51 1.68 3.94
N GLU A 328 -30.41 0.42 4.34
CA GLU A 328 -29.74 0.00 5.59
C GLU A 328 -28.26 0.37 5.56
N LEU A 329 -27.58 0.12 4.44
CA LEU A 329 -26.19 0.50 4.24
C LEU A 329 -26.00 2.02 4.36
N MET A 330 -26.88 2.81 3.74
CA MET A 330 -26.85 4.27 3.84
C MET A 330 -27.06 4.77 5.27
N ALA A 331 -27.98 4.15 6.02
CA ALA A 331 -28.18 4.46 7.43
C ALA A 331 -26.94 4.13 8.26
N LEU A 332 -26.33 2.98 8.03
CA LEU A 332 -25.10 2.54 8.70
C LEU A 332 -23.93 3.49 8.41
N LEU A 333 -23.74 3.91 7.15
CA LEU A 333 -22.70 4.86 6.76
C LEU A 333 -22.88 6.20 7.47
N ARG A 334 -24.10 6.73 7.56
CA ARG A 334 -24.40 7.96 8.30
C ARG A 334 -24.08 7.82 9.79
N GLN A 335 -24.50 6.70 10.39
CA GLN A 335 -24.24 6.41 11.80
C GLN A 335 -22.73 6.33 12.09
N ARG A 336 -21.97 5.58 11.28
CA ARG A 336 -20.52 5.42 11.45
C ARG A 336 -19.79 6.74 11.23
N SER A 337 -20.19 7.49 10.22
CA SER A 337 -19.59 8.80 9.90
C SER A 337 -19.86 9.85 10.97
N ALA A 338 -20.88 9.69 11.82
CA ALA A 338 -21.14 10.62 12.91
C ALA A 338 -20.00 10.66 13.95
N GLY A 339 -19.23 9.58 14.08
CA GLY A 339 -18.06 9.49 14.95
C GLY A 339 -16.81 10.19 14.40
N LEU A 340 -16.79 10.53 13.11
CA LEU A 340 -15.64 11.22 12.50
C LEU A 340 -15.56 12.68 12.95
N PRO A 341 -14.38 13.32 12.88
CA PRO A 341 -14.25 14.76 13.06
C PRO A 341 -15.24 15.53 12.17
N PRO A 342 -15.84 16.65 12.63
CA PRO A 342 -16.90 17.35 11.89
C PRO A 342 -16.58 17.70 10.43
N ALA A 343 -15.33 18.10 10.15
CA ALA A 343 -14.86 18.43 8.80
C ALA A 343 -14.70 17.20 7.89
N GLN A 344 -14.53 16.00 8.46
CA GLN A 344 -14.37 14.75 7.72
C GLN A 344 -15.70 14.04 7.43
N ARG A 345 -16.84 14.58 7.87
CA ARG A 345 -18.15 13.93 7.69
C ARG A 345 -18.70 14.20 6.29
N PRO A 346 -18.93 13.16 5.45
CA PRO A 346 -19.64 13.33 4.20
C PRO A 346 -21.02 13.95 4.45
N LYS A 347 -21.34 15.03 3.71
CA LYS A 347 -22.62 15.73 3.82
C LYS A 347 -23.74 14.96 3.13
N HIS A 348 -23.39 14.22 2.07
CA HIS A 348 -24.31 13.35 1.34
C HIS A 348 -23.63 12.04 1.00
N TRP A 349 -24.46 11.02 0.89
CA TRP A 349 -24.09 9.70 0.42
C TRP A 349 -24.90 9.37 -0.84
N GLN A 350 -24.25 8.85 -1.87
CA GLN A 350 -24.87 8.49 -3.15
C GLN A 350 -24.57 7.04 -3.50
N LEU A 351 -25.61 6.28 -3.86
CA LEU A 351 -25.44 4.93 -4.41
C LEU A 351 -24.83 5.06 -5.81
N CYS A 352 -23.74 4.36 -6.03
CA CYS A 352 -23.02 4.31 -7.28
C CYS A 352 -22.70 2.84 -7.60
N PRO A 353 -23.64 2.10 -8.24
CA PRO A 353 -23.46 0.69 -8.57
C PRO A 353 -22.26 0.42 -9.48
N GLU A 354 -21.88 1.42 -10.29
CA GLU A 354 -20.75 1.36 -11.22
C GLU A 354 -19.40 1.66 -10.55
N LEU A 355 -19.38 2.06 -9.28
CA LEU A 355 -18.17 2.48 -8.58
C LEU A 355 -17.14 1.35 -8.57
N ALA A 356 -16.03 1.60 -9.26
CA ALA A 356 -14.94 0.64 -9.38
C ALA A 356 -13.60 1.39 -9.51
N PRO A 357 -12.52 0.83 -8.98
CA PRO A 357 -11.19 1.27 -9.35
C PRO A 357 -10.90 0.93 -10.81
N ASN A 358 -9.84 1.52 -11.36
CA ASN A 358 -9.34 1.14 -12.68
C ASN A 358 -8.79 -0.32 -12.67
N PRO A 359 -8.45 -0.91 -13.83
CA PRO A 359 -7.93 -2.29 -13.90
C PRO A 359 -6.68 -2.57 -13.05
N GLN A 360 -5.99 -1.51 -12.60
CA GLN A 360 -4.80 -1.59 -11.74
C GLN A 360 -5.14 -1.44 -10.25
N GLY A 361 -6.43 -1.41 -9.90
CA GLY A 361 -6.90 -1.28 -8.52
C GLY A 361 -6.81 0.14 -7.94
N LYS A 362 -6.59 1.17 -8.78
CA LYS A 362 -6.48 2.57 -8.33
C LYS A 362 -7.78 3.36 -8.52
N TRP A 363 -8.06 4.25 -7.58
CA TRP A 363 -9.21 5.15 -7.62
C TRP A 363 -8.92 6.41 -8.46
N GLU A 364 -9.71 6.61 -9.51
CA GLU A 364 -9.66 7.81 -10.36
C GLU A 364 -10.60 8.88 -9.78
N ARG A 365 -10.20 9.53 -8.67
CA ARG A 365 -11.09 10.45 -7.92
C ARG A 365 -11.64 11.60 -8.77
N GLN A 366 -10.89 12.11 -9.74
CA GLN A 366 -11.38 13.16 -10.65
C GLN A 366 -12.55 12.68 -11.51
N ARG A 367 -12.48 11.45 -12.04
CA ARG A 367 -13.56 10.84 -12.81
C ARG A 367 -14.81 10.69 -11.95
N TRP A 368 -14.66 10.16 -10.74
CA TRP A 368 -15.77 9.95 -9.82
C TRP A 368 -16.34 11.25 -9.25
N ARG A 369 -15.50 12.28 -9.10
CA ARG A 369 -15.96 13.63 -8.77
C ARG A 369 -16.85 14.20 -9.88
N ALA A 370 -16.48 14.02 -11.16
CA ALA A 370 -17.31 14.43 -12.29
C ALA A 370 -18.64 13.64 -12.33
N TRP A 371 -18.59 12.34 -12.02
CA TRP A 371 -19.80 11.52 -11.86
C TRP A 371 -20.73 12.07 -10.77
N ALA A 372 -20.18 12.46 -9.61
CA ALA A 372 -20.96 12.99 -8.47
C ALA A 372 -21.55 14.40 -8.69
N GLN A 373 -21.15 15.09 -9.75
CA GLN A 373 -21.72 16.41 -10.13
C GLN A 373 -23.03 16.28 -10.90
N VAL A 374 -23.32 15.10 -11.43
CA VAL A 374 -24.59 14.73 -12.08
C VAL A 374 -25.56 14.26 -11.02
#